data_AF-A0AAV6ZH64-F1
#
_entry.id   AF-A0AAV6ZH64-F1
#
_cell.length_a   1.000
_cell.length_b   1.000
_cell.length_c   1.000
_cell.angle_alpha   90.00
_cell.angle_beta   90.00
_cell.angle_gamma   90.00
#
_symmetry.space_group_name_H-M   'P 1'
#
loop_
_entity.id
_entity.type
_entity.pdbx_description
1 polymer ?
#
loop_
_entity_poly.entity_id
_entity_poly.type
_entity_poly.pdbx_seq_one_letter_code
_entity_poly.pdbx_strand_id
1 'polypeptide(L)'
;MTSLIGILCLLSALTATSVGLSCISCFSLDATSCTGDSLTCTSKNLCGSTYTENLVGGNITRSYNRGCLPSSECNLKGGISTNQGRIRSIISCCDTDNCSSSIPILPPFNNDLNGVVCPSCVSSNSTGCNPSETIKCKGDEKVCFTQTIKHGSTVITYIRGCTTRSVCDFASREGSPLEGEFVCMSGVSSLQQNLILLCSLILYYCTASIKW
;
A
#
# COMPACT_ATOMS: atom_id res chain seq x y z
N MET A 1 0.27 18.10 -58.81
CA MET A 1 -0.72 17.57 -57.83
C MET A 1 -0.57 16.08 -57.55
N THR A 2 0.23 15.32 -58.30
CA THR A 2 0.47 13.88 -58.08
C THR A 2 1.53 13.55 -57.01
N SER A 3 2.38 14.52 -56.64
CA SER A 3 3.47 14.32 -55.67
C SER A 3 3.03 14.44 -54.19
N LEU A 4 1.99 15.24 -53.89
CA LEU A 4 1.46 15.40 -52.52
C LEU A 4 0.68 14.17 -52.03
N ILE A 5 0.08 13.40 -52.94
CA ILE A 5 -0.75 12.23 -52.62
C ILE A 5 0.13 11.05 -52.15
N GLY A 6 1.33 10.89 -52.73
CA GLY A 6 2.27 9.85 -52.31
C GLY A 6 2.87 10.07 -50.91
N ILE A 7 3.02 11.34 -50.51
CA ILE A 7 3.53 11.70 -49.18
C ILE A 7 2.46 11.44 -48.12
N LEU A 8 1.18 11.72 -48.41
CA LEU A 8 0.09 11.47 -47.47
C LEU A 8 -0.16 9.98 -47.19
N CYS A 9 0.10 9.09 -48.17
CA CYS A 9 0.01 7.63 -47.99
C CYS A 9 1.16 7.02 -47.19
N LEU A 10 2.32 7.68 -47.13
CA LEU A 10 3.46 7.23 -46.30
C LEU A 10 3.28 7.62 -44.83
N LEU A 11 2.55 8.72 -44.54
CA LEU A 11 2.27 9.13 -43.15
C LEU A 11 1.19 8.28 -42.45
N SER A 12 0.29 7.63 -43.19
CA SER A 12 -0.75 6.76 -42.61
C SER A 12 -0.25 5.36 -42.23
N ALA A 13 0.95 4.97 -42.68
CA ALA A 13 1.59 3.70 -42.30
C ALA A 13 2.42 3.81 -41.00
N LEU A 14 2.61 5.03 -40.47
CA LEU A 14 3.35 5.28 -39.23
C LEU A 14 2.40 5.53 -38.04
N THR A 15 1.30 4.80 -37.96
CA THR A 15 0.72 4.56 -36.64
C THR A 15 1.69 3.61 -35.94
N ALA A 16 2.63 4.17 -35.18
CA ALA A 16 3.44 3.39 -34.27
C ALA A 16 2.48 2.64 -33.35
N THR A 17 2.23 1.37 -33.66
CA THR A 17 1.67 0.43 -32.70
C THR A 17 2.68 0.44 -31.56
N SER A 18 2.37 1.15 -30.47
CA SER A 18 3.19 1.09 -29.27
C SER A 18 3.06 -0.33 -28.74
N VAL A 19 3.90 -1.23 -29.25
CA VAL A 19 4.08 -2.57 -28.68
C VAL A 19 4.54 -2.32 -27.26
N GLY A 20 3.76 -2.79 -26.28
CA GLY A 20 4.12 -2.62 -24.88
C GLY A 20 5.42 -3.37 -24.56
N LEU A 21 6.10 -2.94 -23.50
CA LEU A 21 7.33 -3.59 -23.04
C LEU A 21 7.07 -5.06 -22.68
N SER A 22 8.06 -5.90 -22.87
CA SER A 22 8.06 -7.27 -22.37
C SER A 22 8.77 -7.33 -21.03
N CYS A 23 8.13 -7.87 -20.00
CA CYS A 23 8.65 -7.90 -18.63
C CYS A 23 8.64 -9.30 -18.04
N ILE A 24 9.66 -9.62 -17.24
CA ILE A 24 9.70 -10.85 -16.45
C ILE A 24 8.62 -10.78 -15.36
N SER A 25 7.82 -11.83 -15.26
CA SER A 25 6.84 -12.02 -14.20
C SER A 25 7.24 -13.17 -13.29
N CYS A 26 7.38 -12.91 -11.99
CA CYS A 26 7.72 -13.94 -11.02
C CYS A 26 7.42 -13.50 -9.59
N PHE A 27 7.42 -14.47 -8.68
CA PHE A 27 7.31 -14.27 -7.24
C PHE A 27 8.28 -15.22 -6.53
N SER A 28 8.96 -14.75 -5.49
CA SER A 28 9.81 -15.56 -4.65
C SER A 28 9.75 -15.11 -3.19
N LEU A 29 9.87 -16.06 -2.28
CA LEU A 29 9.96 -15.84 -0.85
C LEU A 29 11.42 -15.92 -0.41
N ASP A 30 11.81 -15.07 0.53
CA ASP A 30 13.15 -15.00 1.12
C ASP A 30 14.29 -14.88 0.10
N ALA A 31 14.00 -14.24 -1.03
CA ALA A 31 14.95 -13.97 -2.11
C ALA A 31 15.03 -12.47 -2.42
N THR A 32 16.19 -12.04 -2.92
CA THR A 32 16.43 -10.67 -3.42
C THR A 32 16.28 -10.59 -4.94
N SER A 33 15.81 -11.65 -5.58
CA SER A 33 15.55 -11.70 -7.02
C SER A 33 14.66 -12.89 -7.34
N CYS A 34 13.97 -12.84 -8.48
CA CYS A 34 13.27 -13.98 -9.03
C CYS A 34 13.42 -14.02 -10.55
N THR A 35 13.24 -15.22 -11.10
CA THR A 35 13.22 -15.51 -12.53
C THR A 35 11.85 -16.06 -12.91
N GLY A 36 11.42 -15.81 -14.14
CA GLY A 36 10.15 -16.31 -14.66
C GLY A 36 9.99 -15.94 -16.13
N ASP A 37 8.78 -16.10 -16.64
CA ASP A 37 8.49 -15.90 -18.05
C ASP A 37 8.36 -14.41 -18.40
N SER A 38 8.74 -14.09 -19.63
CA SER A 38 8.57 -12.77 -20.23
C SER A 38 7.15 -12.63 -20.77
N LEU A 39 6.42 -11.61 -20.33
CA LEU A 39 5.08 -11.30 -20.83
C LEU A 39 4.99 -9.87 -21.35
N THR A 40 4.19 -9.65 -22.39
CA THR A 40 3.97 -8.33 -22.99
C THR A 40 2.99 -7.52 -22.16
N CYS A 41 3.40 -6.34 -21.73
CA CYS A 41 2.59 -5.40 -20.98
C CYS A 41 1.63 -4.61 -21.88
N THR A 42 0.58 -4.04 -21.27
CA THR A 42 -0.22 -3.01 -21.94
C THR A 42 0.62 -1.76 -22.23
N SER A 43 0.26 -1.03 -23.28
CA SER A 43 0.88 0.26 -23.58
C SER A 43 0.82 1.19 -22.36
N LYS A 44 1.97 1.81 -22.02
CA LYS A 44 2.23 2.68 -20.83
C LYS A 44 2.68 1.99 -19.54
N ASN A 45 2.64 0.67 -19.46
CA ASN A 45 3.21 -0.04 -18.32
C ASN A 45 4.73 -0.19 -18.46
N LEU A 46 5.42 -0.22 -17.33
CA LEU A 46 6.86 -0.44 -17.19
C LEU A 46 7.13 -1.79 -16.53
N CYS A 47 8.36 -2.28 -16.62
CA CYS A 47 8.77 -3.43 -15.82
C CYS A 47 8.99 -2.98 -14.38
N GLY A 48 8.24 -3.57 -13.47
CA GLY A 48 8.25 -3.29 -12.05
C GLY A 48 8.90 -4.41 -11.24
N SER A 49 9.46 -4.03 -10.10
CA SER A 49 10.00 -4.94 -9.11
C SER A 49 9.59 -4.45 -7.72
N THR A 50 8.95 -5.33 -6.95
CA THR A 50 8.44 -5.04 -5.61
C THR A 50 9.18 -5.89 -4.60
N TYR A 51 9.76 -5.23 -3.60
CA TYR A 51 10.37 -5.90 -2.45
C TYR A 51 9.57 -5.58 -1.19
N THR A 52 9.16 -6.62 -0.48
CA THR A 52 8.30 -6.52 0.70
C THR A 52 8.94 -7.22 1.89
N GLU A 53 8.86 -6.59 3.06
CA GLU A 53 9.23 -7.18 4.34
C GLU A 53 8.03 -7.21 5.28
N ASN A 54 7.78 -8.38 5.86
CA ASN A 54 6.74 -8.62 6.84
C ASN A 54 7.40 -8.97 8.17
N LEU A 55 7.14 -8.17 9.20
CA LEU A 55 7.57 -8.41 10.57
C LEU A 55 6.38 -8.91 11.38
N VAL A 56 6.41 -10.16 11.82
CA VAL A 56 5.37 -10.77 12.67
C VAL A 56 6.05 -11.55 13.79
N GLY A 57 5.69 -11.29 15.04
CA GLY A 57 6.25 -11.99 16.20
C GLY A 57 7.79 -11.92 16.30
N GLY A 58 8.40 -10.83 15.82
CA GLY A 58 9.85 -10.64 15.80
C GLY A 58 10.58 -11.30 14.61
N ASN A 59 9.89 -12.09 13.79
CA ASN A 59 10.46 -12.71 12.60
C ASN A 59 10.18 -11.85 11.36
N ILE A 60 11.20 -11.66 10.53
CA ILE A 60 11.09 -10.94 9.26
C ILE A 60 11.07 -11.97 8.13
N THR A 61 9.99 -11.99 7.35
CA THR A 61 9.92 -12.70 6.07
C THR A 61 9.99 -11.71 4.92
N ARG A 62 10.64 -12.11 3.84
CA ARG A 62 10.83 -11.27 2.65
C ARG A 62 10.10 -11.85 1.47
N SER A 63 9.61 -10.99 0.59
CA SER A 63 9.15 -11.42 -0.72
C SER A 63 9.60 -10.46 -1.81
N TYR A 64 9.83 -11.05 -2.98
CA TYR A 64 10.21 -10.32 -4.17
C TYR A 64 9.29 -10.70 -5.33
N ASN A 65 8.78 -9.69 -6.02
CA ASN A 65 7.88 -9.85 -7.15
C ASN A 65 8.35 -9.00 -8.33
N ARG A 66 8.17 -9.51 -9.54
CA ARG A 66 8.36 -8.77 -10.80
C ARG A 66 7.11 -8.89 -11.66
N GLY A 67 6.86 -7.86 -12.47
CA GLY A 67 5.77 -7.86 -13.44
C GLY A 67 5.58 -6.50 -14.11
N CYS A 68 4.49 -6.36 -14.86
CA CYS A 68 4.09 -5.08 -15.45
C CYS A 68 3.45 -4.18 -14.39
N LEU A 69 3.91 -2.94 -14.27
CA LEU A 69 3.29 -1.94 -13.39
C LEU A 69 3.02 -0.63 -14.16
N PRO A 70 1.94 0.10 -13.82
CA PRO A 70 1.77 1.47 -14.27
C PRO A 70 2.96 2.33 -13.86
N SER A 71 3.39 3.24 -14.74
CA SER A 71 4.48 4.19 -14.42
C SER A 71 4.20 5.06 -13.19
N SER A 72 2.93 5.28 -12.85
CA SER A 72 2.48 6.00 -11.65
C SER A 72 2.74 5.26 -10.33
N GLU A 73 3.12 3.99 -10.38
CA GLU A 73 3.45 3.16 -9.21
C GLU A 73 4.96 3.06 -8.95
N CYS A 74 5.77 3.56 -9.89
CA CYS A 74 7.21 3.50 -9.80
C CYS A 74 7.73 4.36 -8.65
N ASN A 75 8.70 3.81 -7.91
CA ASN A 75 9.32 4.45 -6.75
C ASN A 75 8.37 4.69 -5.56
N LEU A 76 7.16 4.10 -5.59
CA LEU A 76 6.32 4.08 -4.41
C LEU A 76 6.99 3.25 -3.32
N LYS A 77 7.01 3.81 -2.11
CA LYS A 77 7.40 3.13 -0.88
C LYS A 77 6.36 3.41 0.17
N GLY A 78 6.11 2.43 1.03
CA GLY A 78 5.13 2.60 2.09
C GLY A 78 5.04 1.38 2.98
N GLY A 79 4.19 1.48 3.98
CA GLY A 79 3.98 0.39 4.91
C GLY A 79 2.75 0.58 5.76
N ILE A 80 2.39 -0.52 6.42
CA ILE A 80 1.32 -0.59 7.41
C ILE A 80 1.84 -1.24 8.68
N SER A 81 1.28 -0.83 9.81
CA SER A 81 1.60 -1.40 11.13
C SER A 81 0.34 -1.63 11.96
N THR A 82 0.30 -2.78 12.61
CA THR A 82 -0.69 -3.16 13.63
C THR A 82 0.03 -3.60 14.91
N ASN A 83 -0.73 -3.90 15.95
CA ASN A 83 -0.20 -4.48 17.18
C ASN A 83 0.37 -5.89 16.98
N GLN A 84 0.03 -6.56 15.87
CA GLN A 84 0.47 -7.92 15.56
C GLN A 84 1.69 -7.98 14.62
N GLY A 85 1.94 -6.92 13.85
CA GLY A 85 3.04 -6.91 12.91
C GLY A 85 3.14 -5.64 12.07
N ARG A 86 4.16 -5.62 11.20
CA ARG A 86 4.43 -4.50 10.30
C ARG A 86 4.73 -5.03 8.91
N ILE A 87 4.24 -4.36 7.89
CA ILE A 87 4.52 -4.69 6.48
C ILE A 87 5.04 -3.44 5.81
N ARG A 88 6.07 -3.57 4.99
CA ARG A 88 6.61 -2.47 4.19
C ARG A 88 7.02 -2.95 2.82
N SER A 89 6.84 -2.09 1.84
CA SER A 89 7.15 -2.39 0.44
C SER A 89 7.80 -1.20 -0.24
N ILE A 90 8.66 -1.50 -1.22
CA ILE A 90 9.22 -0.53 -2.15
C ILE A 90 9.14 -1.08 -3.57
N ILE A 91 8.81 -0.21 -4.51
CA ILE A 91 8.67 -0.51 -5.93
C ILE A 91 9.78 0.21 -6.69
N SER A 92 10.39 -0.47 -7.64
CA SER A 92 11.36 0.10 -8.58
C SER A 92 11.04 -0.33 -10.01
N CYS A 93 11.23 0.57 -10.96
CA CYS A 93 10.86 0.32 -12.36
C CYS A 93 12.00 0.60 -13.32
N CYS A 94 11.88 0.03 -14.51
CA CYS A 94 12.72 0.28 -15.66
C CYS A 94 11.92 0.15 -16.96
N ASP A 95 12.42 0.72 -18.05
CA ASP A 95 11.68 1.01 -19.28
C ASP A 95 12.23 0.32 -20.53
N THR A 96 13.01 -0.75 -20.35
CA THR A 96 13.50 -1.60 -21.45
C THR A 96 13.02 -3.04 -21.27
N ASP A 97 12.97 -3.82 -22.35
CA ASP A 97 12.50 -5.21 -22.28
C ASP A 97 13.33 -6.04 -21.29
N ASN A 98 12.62 -6.80 -20.45
CA ASN A 98 13.14 -7.72 -19.45
C ASN A 98 14.20 -7.13 -18.50
N CYS A 99 14.17 -5.81 -18.32
CA CYS A 99 15.09 -5.11 -17.44
C CYS A 99 14.91 -5.52 -15.99
N SER A 100 16.02 -5.46 -15.24
CA SER A 100 16.05 -5.70 -13.80
C SER A 100 16.41 -4.40 -13.10
N SER A 101 15.44 -3.81 -12.40
CA SER A 101 15.69 -2.70 -11.48
C SER A 101 16.50 -3.21 -10.29
N SER A 102 17.52 -2.48 -9.85
CA SER A 102 18.16 -2.75 -8.56
C SER A 102 17.16 -2.50 -7.42
N ILE A 103 17.02 -3.47 -6.52
CA ILE A 103 16.15 -3.32 -5.35
C ILE A 103 16.81 -2.34 -4.37
N PRO A 104 16.14 -1.25 -3.96
CA PRO A 104 16.62 -0.43 -2.88
C PRO A 104 16.51 -1.22 -1.57
N ILE A 105 17.58 -1.23 -0.78
CA ILE A 105 17.56 -1.81 0.57
C ILE A 105 16.60 -0.98 1.41
N LEU A 106 15.53 -1.61 1.92
CA LEU A 106 14.67 -0.97 2.90
C LEU A 106 15.51 -0.66 4.15
N PRO A 107 15.60 0.61 4.59
CA PRO A 107 16.34 0.95 5.82
C PRO A 107 15.74 0.18 7.00
N PRO A 108 16.41 0.00 8.15
CA PRO A 108 15.81 -0.65 9.31
C PRO A 108 14.45 -0.05 9.71
N PHE A 109 13.60 -0.83 10.37
CA PHE A 109 12.30 -0.32 10.86
C PHE A 109 12.51 0.90 11.75
N ASN A 110 11.93 2.03 11.36
CA ASN A 110 11.89 3.20 12.22
C ASN A 110 10.91 2.94 13.37
N ASN A 111 11.43 2.99 14.60
CA ASN A 111 10.68 2.74 15.83
C ASN A 111 10.36 4.02 16.61
N ASP A 112 10.76 5.19 16.10
CA ASP A 112 10.48 6.48 16.70
C ASP A 112 8.99 6.77 16.60
N LEU A 113 8.38 7.09 17.75
CA LEU A 113 6.98 7.44 17.83
C LEU A 113 6.73 8.77 17.13
N ASN A 114 5.69 8.85 16.29
CA ASN A 114 5.38 10.07 15.54
C ASN A 114 4.20 10.88 16.13
N GLY A 115 3.69 10.46 17.28
CA GLY A 115 2.62 11.16 18.02
C GLY A 115 1.19 10.87 17.55
N VAL A 116 1.01 10.12 16.47
CA VAL A 116 -0.30 9.67 15.97
C VAL A 116 -0.72 8.39 16.67
N VAL A 117 -2.01 8.30 17.03
CA VAL A 117 -2.63 7.11 17.61
C VAL A 117 -3.74 6.63 16.68
N CYS A 118 -3.75 5.32 16.39
CA CYS A 118 -4.77 4.68 15.57
C CYS A 118 -5.39 3.50 16.32
N PRO A 119 -6.69 3.19 16.09
CA PRO A 119 -7.22 1.88 16.41
C PRO A 119 -6.40 0.80 15.68
N SER A 120 -6.13 -0.33 16.34
CA SER A 120 -5.35 -1.40 15.75
C SER A 120 -5.84 -2.76 16.18
N CYS A 121 -6.07 -3.62 15.19
CA CYS A 121 -6.56 -4.97 15.38
C CYS A 121 -6.37 -5.80 14.10
N VAL A 122 -6.45 -7.11 14.24
CA VAL A 122 -6.66 -8.05 13.14
C VAL A 122 -7.72 -9.04 13.59
N SER A 123 -8.78 -9.21 12.80
CA SER A 123 -9.87 -10.14 13.09
C SER A 123 -10.19 -10.98 11.87
N SER A 124 -10.36 -12.29 12.09
CA SER A 124 -10.76 -13.25 11.07
C SER A 124 -12.26 -13.47 11.10
N ASN A 125 -12.89 -13.63 9.92
CA ASN A 125 -14.32 -13.90 9.77
C ASN A 125 -15.25 -12.88 10.48
N SER A 126 -14.83 -11.61 10.53
CA SER A 126 -15.55 -10.53 11.22
C SER A 126 -15.52 -9.25 10.38
N THR A 127 -16.59 -8.45 10.44
CA THR A 127 -16.70 -7.13 9.80
C THR A 127 -16.06 -5.99 10.61
N GLY A 128 -15.47 -6.31 11.75
CA GLY A 128 -14.95 -5.34 12.70
C GLY A 128 -14.11 -5.93 13.81
N CYS A 129 -13.60 -5.07 14.67
CA CYS A 129 -12.81 -5.42 15.84
C CYS A 129 -12.97 -4.36 16.93
N ASN A 130 -12.46 -4.64 18.13
CA ASN A 130 -12.51 -3.70 19.26
C ASN A 130 -11.77 -2.39 18.92
N PRO A 131 -12.47 -1.24 18.84
CA PRO A 131 -11.84 0.04 18.54
C PRO A 131 -10.98 0.58 19.70
N SER A 132 -11.12 0.02 20.91
CA SER A 132 -10.39 0.46 22.11
C SER A 132 -8.92 0.01 22.09
N GLU A 133 -8.61 -1.04 21.32
CA GLU A 133 -7.23 -1.43 21.09
C GLU A 133 -6.58 -0.43 20.15
N THR A 134 -5.50 0.19 20.60
CA THR A 134 -4.81 1.25 19.86
C THR A 134 -3.34 0.91 19.66
N ILE A 135 -2.71 1.60 18.72
CA ILE A 135 -1.29 1.58 18.45
C ILE A 135 -0.77 3.02 18.40
N LYS A 136 0.44 3.24 18.92
CA LYS A 136 1.19 4.49 18.70
C LYS A 136 2.01 4.33 17.42
N CYS A 137 1.70 5.13 16.41
CA CYS A 137 2.33 5.05 15.11
C CYS A 137 3.78 5.51 15.14
N LYS A 138 4.57 5.05 14.16
CA LYS A 138 6.02 5.24 14.11
C LYS A 138 6.46 5.77 12.75
N GLY A 139 7.57 6.51 12.73
CA GLY A 139 8.14 7.05 11.50
C GLY A 139 7.11 7.78 10.64
N ASP A 140 7.01 7.40 9.36
CA ASP A 140 6.17 8.07 8.36
C ASP A 140 4.71 7.55 8.31
N GLU A 141 4.32 6.63 9.20
CA GLU A 141 2.96 6.10 9.29
C GLU A 141 2.05 7.09 10.01
N LYS A 142 1.66 8.16 9.33
CA LYS A 142 0.93 9.32 9.91
C LYS A 142 -0.58 9.27 9.70
N VAL A 143 -1.12 8.18 9.17
CA VAL A 143 -2.54 8.03 8.81
C VAL A 143 -3.06 6.71 9.38
N CYS A 144 -4.33 6.65 9.79
CA CYS A 144 -4.95 5.40 10.19
C CYS A 144 -5.60 4.72 8.98
N PHE A 145 -5.66 3.40 8.97
CA PHE A 145 -6.39 2.66 7.95
C PHE A 145 -7.33 1.61 8.53
N THR A 146 -8.30 1.23 7.70
CA THR A 146 -9.08 0.01 7.82
C THR A 146 -8.96 -0.76 6.52
N GLN A 147 -8.78 -2.07 6.60
CA GLN A 147 -8.80 -2.95 5.43
C GLN A 147 -9.80 -4.09 5.67
N THR A 148 -10.66 -4.33 4.69
CA THR A 148 -11.65 -5.42 4.71
C THR A 148 -11.43 -6.32 3.51
N ILE A 149 -11.00 -7.55 3.76
CA ILE A 149 -10.80 -8.57 2.72
C ILE A 149 -12.02 -9.49 2.72
N LYS A 150 -12.62 -9.69 1.54
CA LYS A 150 -13.84 -10.49 1.35
C LYS A 150 -13.59 -11.60 0.34
N HIS A 151 -14.19 -12.76 0.60
CA HIS A 151 -14.36 -13.82 -0.38
C HIS A 151 -15.85 -13.97 -0.68
N GLY A 152 -16.29 -13.48 -1.85
CA GLY A 152 -17.71 -13.29 -2.14
C GLY A 152 -18.34 -12.24 -1.21
N SER A 153 -19.44 -12.60 -0.55
CA SER A 153 -20.09 -11.75 0.45
C SER A 153 -19.52 -11.89 1.86
N THR A 154 -18.63 -12.86 2.09
CA THR A 154 -18.08 -13.17 3.41
C THR A 154 -16.81 -12.36 3.67
N VAL A 155 -16.77 -11.60 4.76
CA VAL A 155 -15.52 -10.98 5.23
C VAL A 155 -14.64 -12.07 5.82
N ILE A 156 -13.44 -12.22 5.29
CA ILE A 156 -12.46 -13.19 5.79
C ILE A 156 -11.46 -12.54 6.74
N THR A 157 -11.12 -11.26 6.50
CA THR A 157 -10.16 -10.53 7.35
C THR A 157 -10.57 -9.06 7.47
N TYR A 158 -10.50 -8.52 8.69
CA TYR A 158 -10.65 -7.11 8.98
C TYR A 158 -9.45 -6.60 9.77
N ILE A 159 -8.85 -5.51 9.30
CA ILE A 159 -7.60 -4.97 9.84
C ILE A 159 -7.75 -3.48 10.12
N ARG A 160 -7.18 -3.03 11.23
CA ARG A 160 -6.95 -1.61 11.50
C ARG A 160 -5.51 -1.38 11.93
N GLY A 161 -4.99 -0.19 11.64
CA GLY A 161 -3.65 0.19 12.08
C GLY A 161 -3.17 1.53 11.55
N CYS A 162 -1.86 1.72 11.60
CA CYS A 162 -1.16 2.87 11.02
C CYS A 162 -0.73 2.57 9.59
N THR A 163 -0.72 3.59 8.73
CA THR A 163 -0.23 3.49 7.36
C THR A 163 0.47 4.78 6.93
N THR A 164 1.36 4.66 5.96
CA THR A 164 1.95 5.81 5.25
C THR A 164 0.95 6.44 4.28
N ARG A 165 1.07 7.75 4.03
CA ARG A 165 0.19 8.45 3.08
C ARG A 165 0.27 7.87 1.66
N SER A 166 1.45 7.45 1.23
CA SER A 166 1.67 6.82 -0.08
C SER A 166 0.81 5.57 -0.30
N VAL A 167 0.62 4.75 0.73
CA VAL A 167 -0.27 3.58 0.67
C VAL A 167 -1.73 4.01 0.53
N CYS A 168 -2.16 5.07 1.24
CA CYS A 168 -3.51 5.61 1.07
C CYS A 168 -3.76 6.13 -0.35
N ASP A 169 -2.80 6.91 -0.87
CA ASP A 169 -2.90 7.50 -2.20
C ASP A 169 -2.84 6.42 -3.30
N PHE A 170 -2.20 5.28 -3.01
CA PHE A 170 -2.21 4.09 -3.86
C PHE A 170 -3.56 3.36 -3.78
N ALA A 171 -4.06 3.11 -2.57
CA ALA A 171 -5.32 2.44 -2.31
C ALA A 171 -6.54 3.16 -2.90
N SER A 172 -6.52 4.49 -2.93
CA SER A 172 -7.62 5.29 -3.47
C SER A 172 -7.70 5.32 -5.00
N ARG A 173 -6.74 4.70 -5.70
CA ARG A 173 -6.73 4.68 -7.17
C ARG A 173 -7.72 3.63 -7.67
N GLU A 174 -8.45 3.98 -8.72
CA GLU A 174 -9.28 3.00 -9.43
C GLU A 174 -8.41 1.84 -9.95
N GLY A 175 -8.82 0.61 -9.68
CA GLY A 175 -8.08 -0.58 -10.10
C GLY A 175 -6.83 -0.89 -9.26
N SER A 176 -6.67 -0.31 -8.06
CA SER A 176 -5.60 -0.67 -7.13
C SER A 176 -5.55 -2.20 -6.92
N PRO A 177 -4.36 -2.83 -7.03
CA PRO A 177 -4.18 -4.26 -6.81
C PRO A 177 -4.16 -4.65 -5.33
N LEU A 178 -4.32 -3.71 -4.40
CA LEU A 178 -4.45 -4.04 -2.98
C LEU A 178 -5.66 -4.93 -2.76
N GLU A 179 -5.45 -6.03 -2.04
CA GLU A 179 -6.51 -6.98 -1.76
C GLU A 179 -7.54 -6.36 -0.79
N GLY A 180 -8.81 -6.36 -1.19
CA GLY A 180 -9.91 -5.88 -0.36
C GLY A 180 -10.09 -4.36 -0.34
N GLU A 181 -11.08 -3.93 0.44
CA GLU A 181 -11.46 -2.52 0.58
C GLU A 181 -10.54 -1.84 1.61
N PHE A 182 -9.77 -0.84 1.18
CA PHE A 182 -8.80 -0.13 2.02
C PHE A 182 -9.21 1.34 2.19
N VAL A 183 -9.51 1.74 3.42
CA VAL A 183 -10.02 3.08 3.76
C VAL A 183 -9.07 3.76 4.72
N CYS A 184 -8.66 4.99 4.37
CA CYS A 184 -7.81 5.81 5.22
C CYS A 184 -8.59 6.89 5.97
N MET A 185 -8.17 7.15 7.19
CA MET A 185 -8.74 8.15 8.09
C MET A 185 -7.63 8.96 8.74
N SER A 186 -7.89 10.23 9.03
CA SER A 186 -6.99 11.05 9.82
C SER A 186 -6.78 10.42 11.20
N GLY A 187 -5.54 10.28 11.62
CA GLY A 187 -5.23 9.85 12.98
C GLY A 187 -5.47 10.96 13.99
N VAL A 188 -5.74 10.58 15.24
CA VAL A 188 -5.83 11.51 16.36
C VAL A 188 -4.45 11.68 16.97
N SER A 189 -4.08 12.91 17.31
CA SER A 189 -2.85 13.15 18.06
C SER A 189 -2.98 12.62 19.48
N SER A 190 -1.87 12.16 20.06
CA SER A 190 -1.82 11.73 21.48
C SER A 190 -2.33 12.79 22.45
N LEU A 191 -2.08 14.08 22.17
CA LEU A 191 -2.57 15.20 22.95
C LEU A 191 -4.11 15.31 22.90
N GLN A 192 -4.70 15.18 21.70
CA GLN A 192 -6.16 15.18 21.53
C GLN A 192 -6.80 13.96 22.21
N GLN A 193 -6.19 12.78 22.11
CA GLN A 193 -6.70 11.58 22.79
C GLN A 193 -6.78 11.80 24.31
N ASN A 194 -5.74 12.35 24.93
CA ASN A 194 -5.72 12.64 26.35
C ASN A 194 -6.78 13.69 26.72
N LEU A 195 -6.96 14.73 25.90
CA LEU A 195 -7.99 15.74 26.11
C LEU A 195 -9.41 15.15 26.02
N ILE A 196 -9.67 14.24 25.08
CA ILE A 196 -10.97 13.55 24.94
C ILE A 196 -11.27 12.69 26.17
N LEU A 197 -10.27 11.97 26.69
CA LEU A 197 -10.41 11.15 27.90
C LEU A 197 -10.72 12.01 29.13
N LEU A 198 -9.99 13.12 29.30
CA LEU A 198 -10.24 14.08 30.37
C LEU A 198 -11.64 14.69 30.27
N CYS A 199 -12.07 15.09 29.07
CA CYS A 199 -13.40 15.64 28.84
C CYS A 199 -14.49 14.62 29.19
N SER A 200 -14.33 13.38 28.74
CA SER A 200 -15.25 12.27 29.04
C SER A 200 -15.38 12.01 30.55
N LEU A 201 -14.27 12.05 31.30
CA LEU A 201 -14.27 11.91 32.75
C LEU A 201 -14.99 13.08 33.42
N ILE A 202 -14.72 14.32 33.02
CA ILE A 202 -15.40 15.51 33.57
C ILE A 202 -16.90 15.43 33.33
N LEU A 203 -17.35 15.08 32.13
CA LEU A 203 -18.77 14.87 31.81
C LEU A 203 -19.40 13.76 32.68
N TYR A 204 -18.70 12.65 32.88
CA TYR A 204 -19.16 11.59 33.78
C TYR A 204 -19.34 12.09 35.21
N TYR A 205 -18.36 12.81 35.76
CA TYR A 205 -18.48 13.39 37.11
C TYR A 205 -19.57 14.45 37.21
N CYS A 206 -19.70 15.35 36.23
CA CYS A 206 -20.77 16.35 36.20
C CYS A 206 -22.17 15.70 36.16
N THR A 207 -22.37 14.66 35.34
CA THR A 207 -23.66 13.96 35.25
C THR A 207 -23.95 13.11 36.49
N ALA A 208 -22.93 12.57 37.16
CA ALA A 208 -23.07 11.88 38.44
C ALA A 208 -23.44 12.86 39.57
N SER A 209 -22.90 14.08 39.57
CA SER A 209 -23.20 15.12 40.57
C SER A 209 -24.58 15.76 40.42
N ILE A 210 -25.21 15.70 39.24
CA ILE A 210 -26.57 16.23 39.00
C ILE A 210 -27.67 15.24 39.48
N LYS A 211 -27.31 13.99 39.79
CA LYS A 211 -28.24 12.96 40.28
C LYS A 211 -28.40 12.90 41.82
N TRP A 212 -27.95 13.92 42.55
CA TRP A 212 -28.12 14.06 44.01
C TRP A 212 -28.85 15.34 44.36
#